data_AF-A0AAQ4ESZ3-F1
#
_entry.id   AF-A0AAQ4ESZ3-F1
#
_cell.length_a   1.000
_cell.length_b   1.000
_cell.length_c   1.000
_cell.angle_alpha   90.00
_cell.angle_beta   90.00
_cell.angle_gamma   90.00
#
_symmetry.space_group_name_H-M   'P 1'
#
loop_
_entity.id
_entity.type
_entity.pdbx_description
1 polymer ?
#
loop_
_entity_poly.entity_id
_entity_poly.type
_entity_poly.pdbx_seq_one_letter_code
_entity_poly.pdbx_strand_id
1 'polypeptide(L)' 'MKALSLGLVRGTIDQVDRQVDIQWVQPRVLSRDQIAAMKKRLDAWNADVAAMEKLLEAKAHEIISL' A
#
# COMPACT_ATOMS: atom_id res chain seq x y z
N MET A 1 22.81 1.23 11.57
CA MET A 1 21.55 0.57 11.99
C MET A 1 20.78 1.34 13.09
N LYS A 2 20.90 2.68 13.19
CA LYS A 2 20.30 3.43 14.32
C LYS A 2 18.76 3.37 14.34
N ALA A 3 18.10 3.49 13.19
CA ALA A 3 16.64 3.46 13.11
C ALA A 3 16.03 2.09 13.45
N LEU A 4 16.70 1.00 13.06
CA LEU A 4 16.31 -0.37 13.43
C LEU A 4 16.53 -0.61 14.93
N SER A 5 17.68 -0.21 15.46
CA SER A 5 17.99 -0.37 16.89
C SER A 5 17.10 0.47 17.81
N LEU A 6 16.67 1.65 17.36
CA LEU A 6 15.73 2.52 18.08
C LEU A 6 14.26 2.12 17.88
N GLY A 7 13.97 1.08 17.09
CA GLY A 7 12.62 0.60 16.82
C GLY A 7 11.75 1.55 16.00
N LEU A 8 12.33 2.56 15.35
CA LEU A 8 11.62 3.52 14.50
C LEU A 8 11.09 2.87 13.22
N VAL A 9 11.82 1.88 12.73
CA VAL A 9 11.48 1.06 11.57
C VAL A 9 11.74 -0.41 11.88
N ARG A 10 10.92 -1.29 11.31
CA ARG A 10 11.19 -2.73 11.28
C ARG A 10 11.37 -3.12 9.82
N GLY A 11 12.46 -3.82 9.56
CA GLY A 11 12.99 -3.97 8.22
C GLY A 11 14.09 -5.02 8.15
N THR A 12 14.36 -5.47 6.93
CA THR A 12 15.55 -6.23 6.57
C THR A 12 16.43 -5.39 5.65
N ILE A 13 17.75 -5.53 5.78
CA ILE A 13 18.71 -4.87 4.89
C ILE A 13 19.33 -5.95 4.03
N ASP A 14 19.10 -5.88 2.73
CA ASP A 14 19.84 -6.68 1.76
C ASP A 14 21.08 -5.89 1.33
N GLN A 15 22.25 -6.32 1.81
CA GLN A 15 23.51 -5.65 1.52
C GLN A 15 24.09 -6.02 0.14
N VAL A 16 23.69 -7.15 -0.43
CA VAL A 16 24.15 -7.59 -1.76
C VAL A 16 23.49 -6.73 -2.82
N ASP A 17 22.16 -6.62 -2.75
CA ASP A 17 21.37 -5.80 -3.67
C ASP A 17 21.33 -4.32 -3.27
N ARG A 18 21.88 -3.98 -2.09
CA ARG A 18 21.92 -2.63 -1.50
C ARG A 18 20.51 -2.04 -1.32
N GLN A 19 19.56 -2.88 -0.95
CA GLN A 19 18.16 -2.50 -0.74
C GLN A 19 17.78 -2.60 0.74
N VAL A 20 16.75 -1.86 1.12
CA VAL A 20 16.19 -1.89 2.47
C VAL A 20 14.70 -2.12 2.35
N ASP A 21 14.26 -3.26 2.85
CA ASP A 21 12.85 -3.60 2.93
C ASP A 21 12.31 -3.12 4.27
N ILE A 22 11.39 -2.16 4.23
CA ILE A 22 10.73 -1.65 5.41
C ILE A 22 9.35 -2.29 5.51
N GLN A 23 9.16 -3.20 6.48
CA GLN A 23 7.85 -3.81 6.73
C GLN A 23 6.97 -2.95 7.63
N TRP A 24 7.56 -2.11 8.47
CA TRP A 24 6.81 -1.26 9.39
C TRP A 24 7.55 0.02 9.76
N VAL A 25 6.79 1.08 9.99
CA VAL A 25 7.29 2.38 10.45
C VAL A 25 6.46 2.83 11.64
N GLN A 26 7.12 3.45 12.63
CA GLN A 26 6.45 4.01 13.79
C GLN A 26 5.42 5.08 13.40
N PRO A 27 4.16 4.98 13.85
CA PRO A 27 3.16 6.03 13.66
C PRO A 27 3.63 7.36 14.27
N ARG A 28 3.31 8.46 13.60
CA ARG A 28 3.66 9.81 14.04
C ARG A 28 2.53 10.79 13.77
N VAL A 29 2.63 11.98 14.36
CA VAL A 29 1.73 13.09 14.07
C VAL A 29 1.85 13.49 12.60
N LEU A 30 0.70 13.64 11.93
CA LEU A 30 0.63 13.98 10.51
C LEU A 30 0.19 15.43 10.31
N SER A 31 0.78 16.09 9.32
CA SER A 31 0.30 17.39 8.85
C SER A 31 -0.91 17.23 7.92
N ARG A 32 -1.66 18.32 7.69
CA ARG A 32 -2.81 18.32 6.78
C ARG A 32 -2.43 17.88 5.36
N ASP A 33 -1.25 18.29 4.86
CA ASP A 33 -0.77 17.91 3.53
C ASP A 33 -0.48 16.40 3.43
N GLN A 34 0.07 15.81 4.49
CA GLN A 34 0.33 14.37 4.55
C GLN A 34 -0.97 13.56 4.56
N ILE A 35 -1.98 14.04 5.29
CA ILE A 35 -3.32 13.44 5.28
C ILE A 35 -3.94 13.54 3.89
N ALA A 36 -3.80 14.67 3.20
CA ALA A 36 -4.29 14.83 1.83
C ALA A 36 -3.60 13.87 0.86
N ALA A 37 -2.29 13.66 0.99
CA ALA A 37 -1.56 12.66 0.20
C ALA A 37 -2.04 11.22 0.48
N MET A 38 -2.33 10.89 1.73
CA MET A 38 -2.91 9.58 2.09
C MET A 38 -4.30 9.38 1.47
N LYS A 39 -5.16 10.41 1.53
CA LYS A 39 -6.48 10.38 0.89
C LYS A 39 -6.34 10.09 -0.61
N LYS A 40 -5.46 10.80 -1.31
CA LYS A 40 -5.23 10.58 -2.75
C LYS A 40 -4.84 9.13 -3.08
N ARG A 41 -4.00 8.50 -2.24
CA ARG A 41 -3.61 7.09 -2.42
C ARG A 41 -4.80 6.14 -2.22
N LEU A 42 -5.65 6.42 -1.24
CA LEU A 42 -6.86 5.63 -0.99
C LEU A 42 -7.90 5.80 -2.10
N ASP A 43 -8.08 7.02 -2.62
CA ASP A 43 -8.96 7.29 -3.76
C ASP A 43 -8.50 6.53 -5.02
N ALA A 44 -7.18 6.49 -5.28
CA ALA A 44 -6.62 5.72 -6.38
C ALA A 44 -6.87 4.20 -6.20
N TRP A 45 -6.63 3.68 -5.00
CA TRP A 45 -6.90 2.28 -4.70
C TRP A 45 -8.37 1.91 -4.87
N ASN A 46 -9.29 2.75 -4.42
CA ASN A 46 -10.73 2.55 -4.63
C ASN A 46 -11.09 2.52 -6.12
N ALA A 47 -10.48 3.40 -6.92
CA ALA A 47 -10.70 3.39 -8.36
C ALA A 47 -10.20 2.09 -9.01
N ASP A 48 -9.05 1.58 -8.59
CA ASP A 48 -8.50 0.30 -9.07
C ASP A 48 -9.42 -0.88 -8.70
N VAL A 49 -9.96 -0.90 -7.48
CA VAL A 49 -10.92 -1.94 -7.05
C VAL A 49 -12.21 -1.85 -7.87
N ALA A 50 -12.77 -0.66 -8.08
CA ALA A 50 -13.99 -0.49 -8.87
C ALA A 50 -13.78 -0.87 -10.35
N ALA A 51 -12.59 -0.62 -10.90
CA ALA A 51 -12.24 -1.08 -12.25
C ALA A 51 -12.16 -2.61 -12.32
N MET A 52 -11.57 -3.25 -11.31
CA MET A 52 -11.51 -4.71 -11.20
C MET A 52 -12.91 -5.32 -11.07
N GLU A 53 -13.78 -4.73 -10.25
CA GLU A 53 -15.17 -5.16 -10.07
C GLU A 53 -15.93 -5.15 -11.40
N LYS A 54 -15.87 -4.07 -12.17
CA LYS A 54 -16.50 -3.98 -13.50
C LYS A 54 -15.97 -5.02 -14.48
N LEU A 55 -14.66 -5.29 -14.44
CA LEU A 55 -14.05 -6.33 -15.27
C LEU A 55 -14.58 -7.71 -14.88
N LEU A 56 -14.69 -7.97 -13.57
CA LEU A 56 -15.24 -9.21 -13.05
C LEU A 56 -16.71 -9.37 -13.46
N GLU A 57 -17.55 -8.35 -13.30
CA GLU A 57 -18.96 -8.38 -13.71
C GLU A 57 -19.09 -8.76 -15.20
N ALA A 58 -18.32 -8.10 -16.07
CA ALA A 58 -18.37 -8.36 -17.50
C ALA A 58 -17.98 -9.79 -17.88
N LYS A 59 -16.95 -10.36 -17.22
CA LYS A 59 -16.45 -11.70 -17.54
C LYS A 59 -17.16 -12.83 -16.80
N ALA A 60 -17.62 -12.56 -15.58
CA ALA A 60 -18.27 -13.55 -14.74
C ALA A 60 -19.75 -13.72 -15.10
N HIS A 61 -20.38 -12.73 -15.76
CA HIS A 61 -21.76 -12.86 -16.23
C HIS A 61 -21.97 -14.09 -17.12
N GLU A 62 -21.01 -14.43 -17.99
CA GLU A 62 -21.09 -15.62 -18.85
C GLU A 62 -21.02 -16.96 -18.08
N ILE A 63 -20.45 -16.97 -16.88
CA ILE A 63 -20.26 -18.19 -16.08
C ILE A 63 -21.39 -18.35 -15.04
N ILE A 64 -21.86 -17.24 -14.46
CA ILE A 64 -22.84 -17.25 -13.35
C ILE A 64 -24.29 -17.29 -13.86
N SER A 65 -24.54 -16.99 -15.14
CA SER A 65 -25.89 -17.00 -15.74
C SER A 65 -26.31 -18.33 -16.42
N LEU A 66 -25.48 -19.38 -16.32
CA LEU A 66 -25.82 -20.77 -16.68
C LEU A 66 -26.41 -21.52 -15.47
#